data_AF-A0A2M9WA36-F1
#
_entry.id   AF-A0A2M9WA36-F1
#
_cell.length_a   1.000
_cell.length_b   1.000
_cell.length_c   1.000
_cell.angle_alpha   90.00
_cell.angle_beta   90.00
_cell.angle_gamma   90.00
#
_symmetry.space_group_name_H-M   'P 1'
#
loop_
_entity.id
_entity.type
_entity.pdbx_description
1 polymer ?
#
loop_
_entity_poly.entity_id
_entity_poly.type
_entity_poly.pdbx_seq_one_letter_code
_entity_poly.pdbx_strand_id
1 'polypeptide(L)'
;MSPFNKHRPFVSLSRRQRRKKVMELKNRIYRERHRCGGVFYDDCDNECYQNNPEMIWRWSDIYFVGRDPADLWNAEIIIANVAFNDAVHDRAFDEARAMLSEQEWEEEVWYESKPHMNSNGKIIAYTHVYPEKQTYAVFAGLTFKQFVEKREREIAQDEPPEVICGYQLLPGFAYGHGLRMIIDVGSLSQGIIEAAIADFLGRDEGVVLGEDVVS
;
A
#
# COMPACT_ATOMS: atom_id res chain seq x y z
N MET A 1 -12.16 -27.31 2.76
CA MET A 1 -11.12 -26.66 3.58
C MET A 1 -9.92 -26.38 2.67
N SER A 2 -9.73 -25.10 2.30
CA SER A 2 -8.63 -24.67 1.44
C SER A 2 -7.33 -24.58 2.25
N PRO A 3 -6.17 -25.06 1.75
CA PRO A 3 -4.90 -24.92 2.45
C PRO A 3 -4.37 -23.51 2.19
N PHE A 4 -4.92 -22.52 2.88
CA PHE A 4 -4.23 -21.23 2.99
C PHE A 4 -2.93 -21.50 3.75
N ASN A 5 -1.83 -21.45 2.99
CA ASN A 5 -0.48 -21.52 3.53
C ASN A 5 -0.42 -20.57 4.73
N LYS A 6 -0.08 -21.06 5.93
CA LYS A 6 -0.04 -20.22 7.14
C LYS A 6 0.89 -19.04 6.87
N HIS A 7 0.31 -17.85 6.73
CA HIS A 7 1.02 -16.60 6.51
C HIS A 7 2.00 -16.41 7.66
N ARG A 8 3.29 -16.69 7.40
CA ARG A 8 4.33 -16.62 8.42
C ARG A 8 5.07 -15.31 8.24
N PRO A 9 4.96 -14.35 9.19
CA PRO A 9 5.64 -13.06 9.09
C PRO A 9 7.15 -13.24 8.92
N PHE A 10 7.79 -12.36 8.15
CA PHE A 10 9.23 -12.41 7.86
C PHE A 10 10.07 -12.43 9.15
N VAL A 11 9.68 -11.62 10.13
CA VAL A 11 10.35 -11.51 11.44
C VAL A 11 10.36 -12.84 12.21
N SER A 12 9.38 -13.72 11.97
CA SER A 12 9.30 -15.04 12.63
C SER A 12 10.16 -16.11 11.97
N LEU A 13 10.81 -15.80 10.84
CA LEU A 13 11.70 -16.73 10.14
C LEU A 13 13.07 -16.80 10.84
N SER A 14 13.69 -17.98 10.77
CA SER A 14 15.07 -18.13 11.23
C SER A 14 16.02 -17.19 10.49
N ARG A 15 17.11 -16.77 11.14
CA ARG A 15 18.14 -15.89 10.53
C ARG A 15 18.66 -16.45 9.19
N ARG A 16 18.83 -17.76 9.08
CA ARG A 16 19.25 -18.43 7.83
C ARG A 16 18.23 -18.23 6.70
N GLN A 17 16.94 -18.40 6.99
CA GLN A 17 15.86 -18.19 6.01
C GLN A 17 15.77 -16.72 5.59
N ARG A 18 15.90 -15.78 6.55
CA ARG A 18 15.93 -14.35 6.26
C ARG A 18 17.10 -13.98 5.34
N ARG A 19 18.31 -14.44 5.64
CA ARG A 19 19.49 -14.24 4.77
C ARG A 19 19.30 -14.77 3.34
N LYS A 20 18.63 -15.91 3.18
CA LYS A 20 18.31 -16.45 1.85
C LYS A 20 17.43 -15.48 1.05
N LYS A 21 16.37 -14.94 1.67
CA LYS A 21 15.50 -13.93 1.04
C LYS A 21 16.25 -12.64 0.71
N VAL A 22 17.15 -12.18 1.59
CA VAL A 22 18.02 -11.02 1.31
C VAL A 22 18.88 -11.27 0.07
N MET A 23 19.49 -12.46 -0.07
CA MET A 23 20.30 -12.80 -1.25
C MET A 23 19.47 -12.87 -2.53
N GLU A 24 18.25 -13.41 -2.45
CA GLU A 24 17.30 -13.39 -3.58
C GLU A 24 16.98 -11.95 -4.01
N LEU A 25 16.70 -11.07 -3.05
CA LEU A 25 16.44 -9.66 -3.33
C LEU A 25 17.66 -8.94 -3.91
N LYS A 26 18.87 -9.12 -3.35
CA LYS A 26 20.11 -8.53 -3.89
C LYS A 26 20.33 -8.91 -5.36
N ASN A 27 20.09 -10.18 -5.69
CA ASN A 27 20.19 -10.64 -7.07
C ASN A 27 19.14 -9.99 -7.98
N ARG A 28 17.91 -9.80 -7.48
CA ARG A 28 16.84 -9.10 -8.22
C ARG A 28 17.22 -7.64 -8.48
N ILE A 29 17.61 -6.90 -7.43
CA ILE A 29 18.09 -5.52 -7.52
C ILE A 29 19.25 -5.41 -8.52
N TYR A 30 20.23 -6.32 -8.45
CA TYR A 30 21.35 -6.28 -9.39
C TYR A 30 20.93 -6.49 -10.84
N ARG A 31 20.03 -7.45 -11.13
CA ARG A 31 19.55 -7.70 -12.50
C ARG A 31 18.76 -6.52 -13.05
N GLU A 32 17.97 -5.90 -12.18
CA GLU A 32 17.03 -4.82 -12.50
C GLU A 32 17.65 -3.41 -12.33
N ARG A 33 18.96 -3.32 -12.05
CA ARG A 33 19.65 -2.05 -11.78
C ARG A 33 19.55 -1.03 -12.91
N HIS A 34 19.40 -1.49 -14.15
CA HIS A 34 19.23 -0.63 -15.32
C HIS A 34 17.90 0.14 -15.28
N ARG A 35 16.91 -0.41 -14.55
CA ARG A 35 15.56 0.13 -14.42
C ARG A 35 15.36 0.87 -13.10
N CYS A 36 15.91 0.36 -11.98
CA CYS A 36 15.65 0.88 -10.62
C CYS A 36 16.89 1.45 -9.90
N GLY A 37 18.01 1.70 -10.57
CA GLY A 37 19.18 2.32 -9.95
C GLY A 37 20.06 1.43 -9.07
N GLY A 38 19.63 0.20 -8.79
CA GLY A 38 20.44 -0.81 -8.09
C GLY A 38 20.51 -0.66 -6.56
N VAL A 39 19.72 0.25 -5.98
CA VAL A 39 19.56 0.40 -4.51
C VAL A 39 18.31 -0.36 -4.02
N PHE A 40 17.25 -0.31 -4.81
CA PHE A 40 15.97 -0.94 -4.51
C PHE A 40 15.44 -1.71 -5.71
N TYR A 41 14.42 -2.49 -5.46
CA TYR A 41 13.61 -3.13 -6.47
C TYR A 41 12.18 -2.63 -6.35
N ASP A 42 11.62 -2.15 -7.45
CA ASP A 42 10.22 -1.71 -7.55
C ASP A 42 9.43 -2.76 -8.31
N ASP A 43 8.34 -3.27 -7.76
CA ASP A 43 7.48 -4.23 -8.49
C ASP A 43 6.56 -3.51 -9.49
N CYS A 44 6.43 -2.17 -9.39
CA CYS A 44 5.70 -1.34 -10.34
C CYS A 44 6.51 -1.06 -11.61
N ASP A 45 5.78 -0.80 -12.70
CA ASP A 45 6.34 -0.46 -14.02
C ASP A 45 6.79 1.01 -14.06
N ASN A 46 7.94 1.28 -13.44
CA ASN A 46 8.53 2.60 -13.39
C ASN A 46 8.96 3.15 -14.78
N GLU A 47 9.06 2.30 -15.81
CA GLU A 47 9.35 2.73 -17.19
C GLU A 47 8.24 3.66 -17.70
N CYS A 48 7.00 3.47 -17.24
CA CYS A 48 5.89 4.35 -17.58
C CYS A 48 6.16 5.80 -17.17
N TYR A 49 6.68 6.03 -15.96
CA TYR A 49 7.01 7.38 -15.47
C TYR A 49 8.28 7.95 -16.12
N GLN A 50 9.24 7.09 -16.47
CA GLN A 50 10.47 7.52 -17.15
C GLN A 50 10.19 7.97 -18.60
N ASN A 51 9.25 7.32 -19.28
CA ASN A 51 8.92 7.60 -20.67
C ASN A 51 7.86 8.69 -20.85
N ASN A 52 7.14 9.08 -19.78
CA ASN A 52 6.04 10.06 -19.82
C ASN A 52 6.26 11.14 -18.76
N PRO A 53 7.03 12.21 -19.05
CA PRO A 53 7.42 13.24 -18.08
C PRO A 53 6.24 14.07 -17.54
N GLU A 54 5.07 14.01 -18.19
CA GLU A 54 3.81 14.58 -17.71
C GLU A 54 3.15 13.77 -16.59
N MET A 55 3.54 12.50 -16.41
CA MET A 55 3.01 11.66 -15.35
C MET A 55 3.72 11.95 -14.03
N ILE A 56 2.91 12.25 -13.00
CA ILE A 56 3.41 12.45 -11.65
C ILE A 56 3.53 11.07 -10.98
N TRP A 57 4.74 10.70 -10.59
CA TRP A 57 4.97 9.48 -9.83
C TRP A 57 4.66 9.74 -8.36
N ARG A 58 3.53 9.23 -7.87
CA ARG A 58 3.00 9.59 -6.55
C ARG A 58 3.26 8.56 -5.44
N TRP A 59 3.41 7.29 -5.82
CA TRP A 59 3.59 6.18 -4.90
C TRP A 59 4.35 5.03 -5.57
N SER A 60 4.94 4.13 -4.77
CA SER A 60 5.53 2.87 -5.25
C SER A 60 5.68 1.87 -4.11
N ASP A 61 5.52 0.59 -4.44
CA ASP A 61 5.89 -0.54 -3.58
C ASP A 61 7.32 -0.99 -3.87
N ILE A 62 8.22 -0.71 -2.94
CA ILE A 62 9.65 -0.97 -3.10
C ILE A 62 10.19 -1.97 -2.09
N TYR A 63 11.24 -2.65 -2.51
CA TYR A 63 12.00 -3.59 -1.69
C TYR A 63 13.47 -3.20 -1.69
N PHE A 64 14.07 -3.11 -0.50
CA PHE A 64 15.49 -2.82 -0.37
C PHE A 64 16.12 -3.60 0.78
N VAL A 65 17.44 -3.70 0.79
CA VAL A 65 18.18 -4.44 1.82
C VAL A 65 18.53 -3.54 3.00
N GLY A 66 18.45 -4.08 4.21
CA GLY A 66 18.90 -3.40 5.41
C GLY A 66 20.42 -3.48 5.60
N ARG A 67 20.90 -2.90 6.70
CA ARG A 67 22.31 -2.99 7.10
C ARG A 67 22.70 -4.38 7.60
N ASP A 68 21.85 -5.07 8.37
CA ASP A 68 22.09 -6.48 8.71
C ASP A 68 21.92 -7.36 7.45
N PRO A 69 22.83 -8.32 7.18
CA PRO A 69 22.70 -9.27 6.08
C PRO A 69 21.41 -10.13 6.08
N ALA A 70 20.64 -10.12 7.16
CA ALA A 70 19.37 -10.81 7.34
C ALA A 70 18.15 -9.86 7.29
N ASP A 71 18.35 -8.57 7.06
CA ASP A 71 17.26 -7.60 6.98
C ASP A 71 16.98 -7.20 5.53
N LEU A 72 15.70 -7.19 5.20
CA LEU A 72 15.16 -6.58 3.99
C LEU A 72 13.86 -5.89 4.36
N TRP A 73 13.57 -4.83 3.63
CA TRP A 73 12.43 -3.97 3.82
C TRP A 73 11.45 -4.15 2.66
N ASN A 74 10.17 -4.19 3.00
CA ASN A 74 9.05 -4.11 2.09
C ASN A 74 8.32 -2.83 2.45
N ALA A 75 8.51 -1.83 1.60
CA ALA A 75 8.15 -0.47 1.91
C ALA A 75 7.19 0.08 0.86
N GLU A 76 6.12 0.70 1.35
CA GLU A 76 5.36 1.64 0.55
C GLU A 76 6.02 3.02 0.69
N ILE A 77 6.30 3.69 -0.42
CA ILE A 77 6.72 5.09 -0.44
C ILE A 77 5.67 5.93 -1.15
N ILE A 78 5.20 6.98 -0.49
CA ILE A 78 4.19 7.91 -1.00
C ILE A 78 4.61 9.35 -0.78
N ILE A 79 4.11 10.24 -1.64
CA ILE A 79 4.23 11.68 -1.41
C ILE A 79 3.20 12.17 -0.38
N ALA A 80 3.51 13.27 0.30
CA ALA A 80 2.62 13.86 1.32
C ALA A 80 1.20 14.14 0.81
N ASN A 81 1.04 14.52 -0.47
CA ASN A 81 -0.28 14.74 -1.06
C ASN A 81 -1.11 13.45 -1.16
N VAL A 82 -0.50 12.29 -1.40
CA VAL A 82 -1.20 11.00 -1.39
C VAL A 82 -1.65 10.69 0.03
N ALA A 83 -0.74 10.80 1.01
CA ALA A 83 -1.06 10.57 2.41
C ALA A 83 -2.22 11.46 2.90
N PHE A 84 -2.25 12.72 2.44
CA PHE A 84 -3.35 13.64 2.72
C PHE A 84 -4.67 13.14 2.13
N ASN A 85 -4.69 12.82 0.83
CA ASN A 85 -5.90 12.39 0.15
C ASN A 85 -6.43 11.06 0.72
N ASP A 86 -5.54 10.12 1.05
CA ASP A 86 -5.90 8.86 1.71
C ASP A 86 -6.56 9.13 3.07
N ALA A 87 -5.97 9.99 3.91
CA ALA A 87 -6.53 10.33 5.21
C ALA A 87 -7.89 11.04 5.11
N VAL A 88 -8.07 11.89 4.11
CA VAL A 88 -9.36 12.54 3.81
C VAL A 88 -10.38 11.51 3.35
N HIS A 89 -10.00 10.62 2.43
CA HIS A 89 -10.87 9.56 1.90
C HIS A 89 -11.30 8.59 3.00
N ASP A 90 -10.35 8.05 3.78
CA ASP A 90 -10.61 7.09 4.84
C ASP A 90 -11.59 7.66 5.86
N ARG A 91 -11.38 8.91 6.29
CA ARG A 91 -12.31 9.60 7.21
C ARG A 91 -13.70 9.77 6.60
N ALA A 92 -13.80 10.26 5.37
CA ALA A 92 -15.08 10.45 4.68
C ALA A 92 -15.83 9.12 4.49
N PHE A 93 -15.09 8.06 4.14
CA PHE A 93 -15.60 6.72 3.93
C PHE A 93 -16.10 6.11 5.24
N ASP A 94 -15.32 6.19 6.32
CA ASP A 94 -15.68 5.66 7.63
C ASP A 94 -16.91 6.39 8.21
N GLU A 95 -16.96 7.72 8.08
CA GLU A 95 -18.13 8.51 8.46
C GLU A 95 -19.38 8.08 7.66
N ALA A 96 -19.26 7.94 6.34
CA ALA A 96 -20.35 7.48 5.49
C ALA A 96 -20.79 6.05 5.85
N ARG A 97 -19.84 5.14 6.08
CA ARG A 97 -20.12 3.75 6.45
C ARG A 97 -20.87 3.67 7.77
N ALA A 98 -20.46 4.45 8.77
CA ALA A 98 -21.08 4.47 10.08
C ALA A 98 -22.52 5.00 10.07
N MET A 99 -22.90 5.78 9.06
CA MET A 99 -24.26 6.31 8.89
C MET A 99 -25.25 5.29 8.29
N LEU A 100 -24.76 4.26 7.59
CA LEU A 100 -25.60 3.20 7.04
C LEU A 100 -25.88 2.10 8.07
N SER A 101 -27.11 1.59 8.08
CA SER A 101 -27.42 0.34 8.77
C SER A 101 -26.63 -0.84 8.21
N GLU A 102 -26.57 -1.96 8.94
CA GLU A 102 -25.91 -3.18 8.45
C GLU A 102 -26.54 -3.67 7.15
N GLN A 103 -27.87 -3.65 7.05
CA GLN A 103 -28.57 -4.06 5.84
C GLN A 103 -28.26 -3.14 4.65
N GLU A 104 -28.34 -1.82 4.83
CA GLU A 104 -28.02 -0.86 3.77
C GLU A 104 -26.58 -1.01 3.28
N TRP A 105 -25.65 -1.33 4.19
CA TRP A 105 -24.28 -1.60 3.81
C TRP A 105 -24.11 -2.91 3.06
N GLU A 106 -24.76 -3.99 3.52
CA GLU A 106 -24.76 -5.25 2.80
C GLU A 106 -25.23 -5.04 1.36
N GLU A 107 -26.29 -4.27 1.17
CA GLU A 107 -26.79 -3.88 -0.15
C GLU A 107 -25.80 -3.01 -0.94
N GLU A 108 -25.14 -2.04 -0.30
CA GLU A 108 -24.15 -1.16 -0.94
C GLU A 108 -22.95 -1.92 -1.51
N VAL A 109 -22.44 -2.90 -0.75
CA VAL A 109 -21.27 -3.70 -1.12
C VAL A 109 -21.61 -4.97 -1.88
N TRP A 110 -22.89 -5.31 -1.98
CA TRP A 110 -23.33 -6.50 -2.68
C TRP A 110 -22.97 -6.45 -4.17
N TYR A 111 -22.58 -7.60 -4.70
CA TYR A 111 -22.35 -7.80 -6.12
C TYR A 111 -22.68 -9.25 -6.50
N GLU A 112 -23.02 -9.45 -7.77
CA GLU A 112 -23.20 -10.77 -8.36
C GLU A 112 -21.88 -11.24 -9.01
N SER A 113 -21.49 -12.50 -8.78
CA SER A 113 -20.32 -13.09 -9.45
C SER A 113 -20.74 -13.98 -10.62
N LYS A 114 -20.42 -13.58 -11.85
CA LYS A 114 -20.72 -14.35 -13.07
C LYS A 114 -19.50 -15.14 -13.55
N PRO A 115 -19.57 -16.48 -13.65
CA PRO A 115 -18.44 -17.29 -14.12
C PRO A 115 -18.26 -17.18 -15.63
N HIS A 116 -17.01 -17.11 -16.07
CA HIS A 116 -16.60 -17.29 -17.46
C HIS A 116 -16.01 -18.69 -17.64
N MET A 117 -16.55 -19.42 -18.61
CA MET A 117 -16.10 -20.78 -18.93
C MET A 117 -15.21 -20.80 -20.18
N ASN A 118 -14.24 -21.70 -20.23
CA ASN A 118 -13.51 -22.01 -21.45
C ASN A 118 -14.31 -22.95 -22.37
N SER A 119 -13.76 -23.23 -23.56
CA SER A 119 -14.36 -24.14 -24.55
C SER A 119 -14.64 -25.56 -24.05
N ASN A 120 -14.01 -25.97 -22.94
CA ASN A 120 -14.17 -27.29 -22.33
C ASN A 120 -15.14 -27.26 -21.13
N GLY A 121 -15.86 -26.15 -20.91
CA GLY A 121 -16.80 -25.98 -19.80
C GLY A 121 -16.17 -25.75 -18.42
N LYS A 122 -14.86 -25.50 -18.35
CA LYS A 122 -14.17 -25.19 -17.08
C LYS A 122 -14.22 -23.70 -16.81
N ILE A 123 -14.59 -23.32 -15.58
CA ILE A 123 -14.50 -21.93 -15.12
C ILE A 123 -13.05 -21.47 -15.14
N ILE A 124 -12.76 -20.39 -15.86
CA ILE A 124 -11.43 -19.78 -15.98
C ILE A 124 -11.35 -18.40 -15.32
N ALA A 125 -12.47 -17.72 -15.15
CA ALA A 125 -12.55 -16.42 -14.50
C ALA A 125 -13.95 -16.18 -13.94
N TYR A 126 -14.09 -15.14 -13.11
CA TYR A 126 -15.36 -14.58 -12.67
C TYR A 126 -15.36 -13.08 -12.99
N THR A 127 -16.53 -12.56 -13.33
CA THR A 127 -16.78 -11.11 -13.45
C THR A 127 -17.71 -10.70 -12.33
N HIS A 128 -17.33 -9.67 -11.58
CA HIS A 128 -18.21 -9.05 -10.59
C HIS A 128 -19.13 -8.06 -11.30
N VAL A 129 -20.43 -8.20 -11.07
CA VAL A 129 -21.48 -7.34 -11.59
C VAL A 129 -22.10 -6.61 -10.41
N TYR A 130 -21.86 -5.31 -10.35
CA TYR A 130 -22.42 -4.46 -9.31
C TYR A 130 -23.82 -4.00 -9.71
N PRO A 131 -24.79 -3.99 -8.78
CA PRO A 131 -26.10 -3.41 -9.03
C PRO A 131 -25.99 -1.89 -9.25
N GLU A 132 -27.07 -1.29 -9.77
CA GLU A 132 -27.17 0.15 -9.84
C GLU A 132 -27.09 0.75 -8.42
N LYS A 133 -26.29 1.82 -8.27
CA LYS A 133 -26.03 2.42 -6.96
C LYS A 133 -27.28 3.14 -6.45
N GLN A 134 -27.73 2.73 -5.27
CA GLN A 134 -28.90 3.31 -4.62
C GLN A 134 -28.56 4.62 -3.91
N THR A 135 -29.60 5.43 -3.69
CA THR A 135 -29.52 6.66 -2.91
C THR A 135 -30.05 6.41 -1.51
N TYR A 136 -29.49 7.10 -0.52
CA TYR A 136 -29.85 6.88 0.88
C TYR A 136 -30.46 8.14 1.48
N ALA A 137 -31.55 7.99 2.23
CA ALA A 137 -32.20 9.11 2.91
C ALA A 137 -31.25 9.78 3.92
N VAL A 138 -30.41 8.99 4.59
CA VAL A 138 -29.41 9.48 5.56
C VAL A 138 -28.35 10.39 4.90
N PHE A 139 -28.12 10.23 3.59
CA PHE A 139 -27.26 11.10 2.79
C PHE A 139 -28.04 12.18 2.03
N ALA A 140 -29.26 12.52 2.47
CA ALA A 140 -30.14 13.48 1.82
C ALA A 140 -30.40 13.16 0.33
N GLY A 141 -30.51 11.86 0.00
CA GLY A 141 -30.78 11.39 -1.37
C GLY A 141 -29.54 11.28 -2.26
N LEU A 142 -28.33 11.41 -1.71
CA LEU A 142 -27.09 11.09 -2.43
C LEU A 142 -26.82 9.57 -2.40
N THR A 143 -26.08 9.08 -3.39
CA THR A 143 -25.46 7.75 -3.30
C THR A 143 -24.32 7.76 -2.29
N PHE A 144 -23.91 6.59 -1.81
CA PHE A 144 -22.76 6.46 -0.91
C PHE A 144 -21.51 7.16 -1.47
N LYS A 145 -21.17 6.88 -2.73
CA LYS A 145 -20.02 7.49 -3.40
C LYS A 145 -20.13 9.02 -3.49
N GLN A 146 -21.29 9.55 -3.88
CA GLN A 146 -21.50 11.00 -3.97
C GLN A 146 -21.39 11.68 -2.61
N PHE A 147 -21.88 11.03 -1.56
CA PHE A 147 -21.75 11.52 -0.20
C PHE A 147 -20.28 11.54 0.24
N VAL A 148 -19.52 10.47 -0.01
CA VAL A 148 -18.07 10.42 0.25
C VAL A 148 -17.34 11.55 -0.49
N GLU A 149 -17.54 11.70 -1.80
CA GLU A 149 -16.90 12.77 -2.60
C GLU A 149 -17.28 14.20 -2.13
N LYS A 150 -18.52 14.37 -1.63
CA LYS A 150 -18.92 15.63 -1.00
C LYS A 150 -18.17 15.81 0.32
N ARG A 151 -18.12 14.78 1.15
CA ARG A 151 -17.54 14.84 2.49
C ARG A 151 -16.02 15.00 2.46
N GLU A 152 -15.33 14.38 1.51
CA GLU A 152 -13.91 14.60 1.25
C GLU A 152 -13.58 16.07 1.02
N ARG A 153 -14.40 16.77 0.21
CA ARG A 153 -14.22 18.21 -0.07
C ARG A 153 -14.43 19.05 1.19
N GLU A 154 -15.43 18.74 1.99
CA GLU A 154 -15.68 19.41 3.27
C GLU A 154 -14.53 19.18 4.26
N ILE A 155 -14.08 17.94 4.42
CA ILE A 155 -12.95 17.61 5.31
C ILE A 155 -11.67 18.33 4.85
N ALA A 156 -11.34 18.26 3.56
CA ALA A 156 -10.15 18.90 3.02
C ALA A 156 -10.16 20.43 3.20
N GLN A 157 -11.34 21.06 3.22
CA GLN A 157 -11.49 22.51 3.33
C GLN A 157 -11.59 22.98 4.79
N ASP A 158 -12.43 22.33 5.60
CA ASP A 158 -12.85 22.82 6.91
C ASP A 158 -12.00 22.22 8.04
N GLU A 159 -11.61 20.96 7.90
CA GLU A 159 -10.89 20.19 8.93
C GLU A 159 -9.82 19.26 8.33
N PRO A 160 -8.83 19.82 7.61
CA PRO A 160 -7.84 19.02 6.90
C PRO A 160 -7.02 18.15 7.88
N PRO A 161 -6.83 16.85 7.60
CA PRO A 161 -5.99 16.01 8.43
C PRO A 161 -4.53 16.45 8.39
N GLU A 162 -3.84 16.32 9.52
CA GLU A 162 -2.40 16.56 9.59
C GLU A 162 -1.64 15.38 8.94
N VAL A 163 -0.72 15.70 8.03
CA VAL A 163 0.17 14.72 7.41
C VAL A 163 1.56 14.86 8.00
N ILE A 164 2.01 13.81 8.70
CA ILE A 164 3.35 13.75 9.27
C ILE A 164 4.25 12.98 8.30
N CYS A 165 5.23 13.68 7.72
CA CYS A 165 6.25 13.06 6.88
C CYS A 165 7.27 12.31 7.73
N GLY A 166 7.75 11.17 7.22
CA GLY A 166 8.71 10.32 7.91
C GLY A 166 8.50 8.83 7.64
N TYR A 167 8.87 8.04 8.64
CA TYR A 167 8.98 6.59 8.54
C TYR A 167 8.10 5.91 9.58
N GLN A 168 7.28 4.96 9.16
CA GLN A 168 6.43 4.18 10.05
C GLN A 168 6.66 2.69 9.83
N LEU A 169 6.99 1.95 10.89
CA LEU A 169 7.13 0.50 10.82
C LEU A 169 5.74 -0.16 10.81
N LEU A 170 5.57 -1.15 9.93
CA LEU A 170 4.31 -1.88 9.77
C LEU A 170 4.48 -3.37 10.11
N PRO A 171 3.64 -3.94 10.99
CA PRO A 171 3.73 -5.34 11.39
C PRO A 171 3.09 -6.28 10.35
N GLY A 172 3.40 -7.59 10.45
CA GLY A 172 2.64 -8.64 9.76
C GLY A 172 3.05 -8.94 8.31
N PHE A 173 4.09 -8.28 7.79
CA PHE A 173 4.57 -8.51 6.43
C PHE A 173 5.26 -9.88 6.29
N ALA A 174 4.90 -10.64 5.26
CA ALA A 174 5.47 -11.97 4.98
C ALA A 174 6.81 -11.90 4.23
N TYR A 175 7.06 -10.79 3.53
CA TYR A 175 8.28 -10.58 2.77
C TYR A 175 8.92 -9.29 3.26
N GLY A 176 9.90 -9.38 4.15
CA GLY A 176 10.59 -8.22 4.74
C GLY A 176 9.93 -7.62 5.97
N HIS A 177 10.64 -6.67 6.58
CA HIS A 177 10.09 -5.74 7.56
C HIS A 177 9.19 -4.73 6.83
N GLY A 178 7.97 -4.51 7.34
CA GLY A 178 7.05 -3.55 6.75
C GLY A 178 7.44 -2.12 7.08
N LEU A 179 7.34 -1.23 6.11
CA LEU A 179 7.68 0.18 6.26
C LEU A 179 6.76 1.05 5.40
N ARG A 180 6.35 2.19 5.93
CA ARG A 180 5.72 3.27 5.17
C ARG A 180 6.63 4.48 5.20
N MET A 181 6.90 5.05 4.03
CA MET A 181 7.65 6.29 3.88
C MET A 181 6.73 7.37 3.32
N ILE A 182 6.59 8.48 4.04
CA ILE A 182 5.84 9.66 3.57
C ILE A 182 6.83 10.79 3.35
N ILE A 183 6.97 11.23 2.10
CA ILE A 183 7.97 12.21 1.68
C ILE A 183 7.31 13.49 1.19
N ASP A 184 7.75 14.64 1.70
CA ASP A 184 7.26 15.97 1.28
C ASP A 184 7.93 16.42 -0.04
N VAL A 185 7.43 15.87 -1.15
CA VAL A 185 7.85 16.23 -2.50
C VAL A 185 6.65 16.25 -3.45
N GLY A 186 6.75 16.99 -4.56
CA GLY A 186 5.67 17.05 -5.56
C GLY A 186 5.58 15.81 -6.46
N SER A 187 6.67 15.04 -6.61
CA SER A 187 6.73 13.79 -7.37
C SER A 187 7.90 12.96 -6.88
N LEU A 188 7.74 11.64 -6.87
CA LEU A 188 8.83 10.70 -6.71
C LEU A 188 9.73 10.70 -7.95
N SER A 189 10.98 10.32 -7.71
CA SER A 189 11.96 9.96 -8.73
C SER A 189 12.87 8.89 -8.14
N GLN A 190 13.63 8.19 -8.98
CA GLN A 190 14.61 7.22 -8.50
C GLN A 190 15.56 7.83 -7.45
N GLY A 191 16.09 9.04 -7.71
CA GLY A 191 17.00 9.71 -6.78
C GLY A 191 16.36 10.10 -5.45
N ILE A 192 15.07 10.45 -5.45
CA ILE A 192 14.32 10.74 -4.22
C ILE A 192 14.13 9.46 -3.40
N ILE A 193 13.76 8.36 -4.06
CA ILE A 193 13.59 7.06 -3.40
C ILE A 193 14.92 6.60 -2.79
N GLU A 194 16.01 6.68 -3.55
CA GLU A 194 17.35 6.33 -3.08
C GLU A 194 17.79 7.19 -1.89
N ALA A 195 17.54 8.49 -1.93
CA ALA A 195 17.83 9.40 -0.83
C ALA A 195 17.00 9.09 0.42
N ALA A 196 15.70 8.78 0.26
CA ALA A 196 14.82 8.40 1.37
C ALA A 196 15.26 7.09 2.03
N ILE A 197 15.70 6.10 1.25
CA ILE A 197 16.29 4.85 1.77
C ILE A 197 17.59 5.14 2.52
N ALA A 198 18.46 5.97 1.96
CA ALA A 198 19.73 6.33 2.59
C ALA A 198 19.52 7.06 3.93
N ASP A 199 18.58 8.01 3.99
CA ASP A 199 18.22 8.71 5.23
C ASP A 199 17.62 7.75 6.26
N PHE A 200 16.69 6.89 5.86
CA PHE A 200 16.10 5.88 6.73
C PHE A 200 17.17 4.96 7.35
N LEU A 201 18.05 4.41 6.52
CA LEU A 201 19.15 3.55 6.99
C LEU A 201 20.19 4.34 7.79
N GLY A 202 20.32 5.66 7.58
CA GLY A 202 21.18 6.56 8.36
C GLY A 202 20.70 6.74 9.80
N ARG A 203 19.38 6.89 9.98
CA ARG A 203 18.74 7.11 11.29
C ARG A 203 18.71 5.88 12.20
N ASP A 204 18.77 4.69 11.60
CA ASP A 204 18.85 3.40 12.31
C ASP A 204 20.15 3.26 13.15
N GLU A 205 21.09 4.20 13.07
CA GLU A 205 22.27 4.27 13.95
C GLU A 205 21.95 4.58 15.42
N GLY A 206 20.70 4.96 15.74
CA GLY A 206 20.27 5.34 17.10
C GLY A 206 19.23 4.42 17.75
N VAL A 207 18.61 3.49 17.02
CA VAL A 207 17.56 2.61 17.55
C VAL A 207 18.00 1.17 17.39
N VAL A 208 18.59 0.62 18.45
CA VAL A 208 18.67 -0.83 18.59
C VAL A 208 17.24 -1.35 18.50
N LEU A 209 16.93 -2.14 17.47
CA LEU A 209 15.73 -2.98 17.42
C LEU A 209 15.83 -4.01 18.56
N GLY A 210 15.61 -3.51 19.77
CA GLY A 210 15.63 -4.23 21.02
C GLY A 210 14.34 -5.01 21.16
N GLU A 211 14.53 -6.32 21.16
CA GLU A 211 13.80 -7.35 21.90
C GLU A 211 12.59 -6.87 22.72
N ASP A 212 11.46 -7.51 22.43
CA ASP A 212 10.41 -7.90 23.37
C ASP A 212 10.27 -7.10 24.66
N VAL A 213 9.23 -6.27 24.74
CA VAL A 213 8.48 -6.14 26.00
C VAL A 213 7.10 -6.72 25.77
N VAL A 214 7.01 -8.01 26.05
CA VAL A 214 5.78 -8.70 26.42
C VAL A 214 5.46 -8.34 27.87
N SER A 215 4.20 -7.95 28.08
CA SER A 215 3.50 -7.64 29.35
C SER A 215 3.60 -6.21 29.87
#